data_AF-A0A511ZID2-F1
#
_entry.id   AF-A0A511ZID2-F1
#
_cell.length_a   1.000
_cell.length_b   1.000
_cell.length_c   1.000
_cell.angle_alpha   90.00
_cell.angle_beta   90.00
_cell.angle_gamma   90.00
#
_symmetry.space_group_name_H-M   'P 1'
#
loop_
_entity.id
_entity.type
_entity.pdbx_description
1 polymer ?
#
loop_
_entity_poly.entity_id
_entity_poly.type
_entity_poly.pdbx_seq_one_letter_code
_entity_poly.pdbx_strand_id
1 'polypeptide(L)' 'MLVKVIGLDTNKEYIRGTRDYCLRILNEEYPSQPLESTKGHVTYPEPLIIKKLGVK' A
#
# COMPACT_ATOMS: atom_id res chain seq x y z
N MET A 1 1.75 -13.63 -6.86
CA MET A 1 1.43 -13.62 -5.41
C MET A 1 0.39 -12.56 -5.14
N LEU A 2 -0.72 -12.93 -4.50
CA LEU A 2 -1.75 -11.97 -4.11
C LEU A 2 -1.36 -11.29 -2.80
N VAL A 3 -1.57 -9.98 -2.75
CA VAL A 3 -1.35 -9.13 -1.59
C VAL A 3 -2.56 -8.22 -1.40
N LYS A 4 -2.67 -7.65 -0.20
CA LYS A 4 -3.57 -6.55 0.09
C LYS A 4 -2.80 -5.42 0.74
N VAL A 5 -3.14 -4.19 0.37
CA VAL A 5 -2.68 -2.97 1.00
C VAL A 5 -3.71 -2.60 2.04
N ILE A 6 -3.29 -2.59 3.30
CA ILE A 6 -4.15 -2.18 4.39
C ILE A 6 -3.54 -1.01 5.15
N GLY A 7 -4.39 -0.22 5.74
CA GLY A 7 -4.00 0.74 6.75
C GLY A 7 -3.43 0.06 8.00
N LEU A 8 -2.31 0.56 8.51
CA LEU A 8 -1.65 0.03 9.69
C LEU A 8 -2.48 0.27 10.95
N ASP A 9 -3.10 1.46 11.05
CA ASP A 9 -3.82 1.91 12.24
C ASP A 9 -5.29 1.45 12.21
N THR A 10 -5.98 1.58 11.08
CA THR A 10 -7.40 1.24 10.95
C THR A 10 -7.64 -0.19 10.47
N ASN A 11 -6.60 -0.89 9.98
CA ASN A 11 -6.72 -2.17 9.28
C ASN A 11 -7.69 -2.14 8.08
N LYS A 12 -8.06 -0.95 7.59
CA LYS A 12 -8.92 -0.79 6.42
C LYS A 12 -8.20 -1.29 5.17
N GLU A 13 -8.87 -2.11 4.37
CA GLU A 13 -8.35 -2.53 3.07
C GLU A 13 -8.55 -1.42 2.05
N TYR A 14 -7.46 -1.02 1.39
CA TYR A 14 -7.49 0.01 0.34
C TYR A 14 -7.46 -0.65 -1.04
N ILE A 15 -6.58 -1.63 -1.22
CA ILE A 15 -6.33 -2.26 -2.51
C ILE A 15 -6.04 -3.74 -2.28
N ARG A 16 -6.54 -4.61 -3.16
CA ARG A 16 -6.23 -6.04 -3.17
C ARG A 16 -5.92 -6.49 -4.59
N GLY A 17 -4.84 -7.25 -4.76
CA GLY A 17 -4.44 -7.71 -6.08
C GLY A 17 -3.05 -8.33 -6.10
N THR A 18 -2.40 -8.32 -7.25
CA THR A 18 -0.99 -8.66 -7.34
C THR A 18 -0.13 -7.55 -6.74
N ARG A 19 1.09 -7.88 -6.30
CA ARG A 19 2.03 -6.86 -5.77
C ARG A 19 2.23 -5.71 -6.75
N ASP A 20 2.43 -6.04 -8.03
CA ASP A 20 2.64 -5.07 -9.10
C ASP A 20 1.43 -4.15 -9.29
N TYR A 21 0.22 -4.74 -9.36
CA TYR A 21 -1.03 -3.98 -9.43
C TYR A 21 -1.19 -3.03 -8.25
N CYS A 22 -0.98 -3.50 -7.02
CA CYS A 22 -1.10 -2.67 -5.84
C CYS A 22 -0.11 -1.50 -5.85
N LEU A 23 1.15 -1.73 -6.24
CA LEU A 23 2.15 -0.66 -6.36
C LEU A 23 1.80 0.32 -7.47
N ARG A 24 1.30 -0.17 -8.61
CA ARG A 24 0.85 0.69 -9.71
C ARG A 24 -0.29 1.60 -9.29
N ILE A 25 -1.34 1.06 -8.67
CA ILE A 25 -2.47 1.86 -8.18
C ILE A 25 -2.00 2.86 -7.12
N LEU A 26 -1.12 2.46 -6.19
CA LEU A 26 -0.54 3.40 -5.23
C LEU A 26 0.23 4.52 -5.92
N ASN A 27 0.93 4.23 -7.01
CA ASN A 27 1.64 5.22 -7.82
C ASN A 27 0.75 5.98 -8.81
N GLU A 28 -0.49 5.55 -9.07
CA GLU A 28 -1.46 6.30 -9.89
C GLU A 28 -2.25 7.26 -9.00
N GLU A 29 -2.70 6.78 -7.84
CA GLU A 29 -3.44 7.57 -6.84
C GLU A 29 -2.49 8.53 -6.08
N TYR A 30 -1.23 8.14 -5.90
CA TYR A 30 -0.20 8.92 -5.20
C TYR A 30 1.11 8.98 -6.02
N PRO A 31 1.11 9.66 -7.18
CA PRO A 31 2.14 9.55 -8.23
C PRO A 31 3.51 10.17 -7.94
N SER A 32 3.70 10.79 -6.77
CA SER A 32 4.88 11.60 -6.48
C SER A 32 5.77 11.04 -5.37
N GLN A 33 5.67 9.73 -5.04
CA GLN A 33 6.30 9.24 -3.81
C GLN A 33 7.30 8.10 -4.02
N PRO A 34 8.60 8.32 -3.73
CA PRO A 34 9.56 7.24 -3.68
C PRO A 34 9.19 6.29 -2.53
N LEU A 35 9.15 4.99 -2.83
CA LEU A 35 8.90 3.89 -1.87
C LEU A 35 10.01 3.75 -0.81
N GLU A 36 11.03 4.61 -0.83
CA GLU A 36 12.19 4.55 0.06
C GLU A 36 12.17 5.68 1.10
N SER A 37 11.81 5.28 2.32
CA SER A 37 12.34 5.75 3.60
C SER A 37 12.40 7.26 3.92
N THR A 38 11.70 7.57 5.03
CA THR A 38 12.06 8.51 6.10
C THR A 38 12.01 10.04 5.86
N LYS A 39 11.09 10.65 6.63
CA LYS A 39 11.01 12.06 7.09
C LYS A 39 10.38 13.10 6.14
N GLY A 40 9.04 13.19 6.22
CA GLY A 40 8.22 14.37 5.89
C GLY A 40 8.13 14.69 4.40
N HIS A 41 6.97 14.83 3.75
CA HIS A 41 5.68 15.32 4.21
C HIS A 41 4.54 14.61 3.48
N VAL A 42 3.62 14.08 4.29
CA VAL A 42 2.21 13.78 4.00
C VAL A 42 1.89 12.63 3.04
N THR A 43 0.79 11.97 3.33
CA THR A 43 0.58 10.87 4.26
C THR A 43 -0.42 10.08 3.44
N TYR A 44 -0.18 8.81 3.14
CA TYR A 44 -1.32 7.93 2.92
C TYR A 44 -2.38 8.23 4.00
N PRO A 45 -3.68 8.04 3.77
CA PRO A 45 -4.72 8.35 4.76
C PRO A 45 -4.38 7.84 6.17
N GLU A 46 -3.57 6.79 6.21
CA GLU A 46 -2.78 6.32 7.33
C GLU A 46 -1.54 5.57 6.81
N PRO A 47 -0.54 5.23 7.64
CA PRO A 47 0.58 4.38 7.23
C PRO A 47 0.07 3.07 6.61
N LEU A 48 0.49 2.73 5.39
CA LEU A 48 0.02 1.53 4.69
C LEU A 48 1.02 0.38 4.84
N ILE A 49 0.50 -0.84 4.93
CA ILE A 49 1.29 -2.08 4.91
C ILE A 49 0.78 -3.05 3.85
N ILE A 50 1.72 -3.71 3.18
CA ILE A 50 1.42 -4.75 2.19
C ILE A 50 1.43 -6.11 2.89
N LYS A 51 0.25 -6.72 3.03
CA LYS A 51 0.10 -8.08 3.57
C LYS A 51 -0.05 -9.11 2.46
N LYS A 52 0.70 -10.20 2.57
CA LYS A 52 0.56 -11.38 1.71
C LYS A 52 -0.76 -12.08 2.02
N LEU A 53 -1.55 -12.34 0.98
CA LEU A 53 -2.70 -13.23 1.11
C LEU A 53 -2.16 -14.66 0.97
N GLY A 54 -2.04 -15.35 2.11
CA GLY A 54 -1.68 -16.76 2.12
C GLY A 54 -2.71 -17.54 1.29
N VAL A 55 -2.22 -18.24 0.27
CA VAL A 55 -3.00 -19.28 -0.41
C VAL A 55 -3.07 -20.42 0.60
N LYS A 56 -4.26 -20.67 1.12
CA LYS A 56 -4.53 -21.75 2.07
C LYS A 56 -4.64 -23.08 1.32
#